data_AF-A0A2U1IJ79-F1
#
_entry.id   AF-A0A2U1IJ79-F1
#
_cell.length_a   1.000
_cell.length_b   1.000
_cell.length_c   1.000
_cell.angle_alpha   90.00
_cell.angle_beta   90.00
_cell.angle_gamma   90.00
#
_symmetry.space_group_name_H-M   'P 1'
#
loop_
_entity.id
_entity.type
_entity.pdbx_description
1 polymer ?
#
loop_
_entity_poly.entity_id
_entity_poly.type
_entity_poly.pdbx_seq_one_letter_code
_entity_poly.pdbx_strand_id
1 'polypeptide(L)'
;MRNLFQETHASFKNFHRALCARFGYVHDERDWQRDQVSLEEHIAGQVDQLRQALSDCCTSLEGEMLQKYHGQKPEDMHPVTRRDYDLDMAEIDGFKALIKETQ
;
A
#
# COMPACT_ATOMS: atom_id res chain seq x y z
N MET A 1 3.20 -25.16 0.92
CA MET A 1 3.91 -23.92 0.54
C MET A 1 4.92 -24.08 -0.61
N ARG A 2 5.63 -25.21 -0.81
CA ARG A 2 6.56 -25.37 -1.95
C ARG A 2 5.92 -25.33 -3.35
N ASN A 3 4.66 -25.73 -3.49
CA ASN A 3 3.97 -25.76 -4.80
C ASN A 3 3.67 -24.37 -5.37
N LEU A 4 3.20 -23.44 -4.53
CA LEU A 4 2.74 -22.13 -5.00
C LEU A 4 3.88 -21.28 -5.60
N PHE A 5 5.05 -21.31 -4.96
CA PHE A 5 6.23 -20.58 -5.43
C PHE A 5 6.76 -21.14 -6.77
N GLN A 6 6.70 -22.46 -6.96
CA GLN A 6 7.10 -23.08 -8.22
C GLN A 6 6.11 -22.77 -9.35
N GLU A 7 4.82 -22.73 -9.04
CA GLU A 7 3.76 -22.37 -9.98
C GLU A 7 3.85 -20.90 -10.42
N THR A 8 4.11 -19.97 -9.51
CA THR A 8 4.28 -18.53 -9.85
C THR A 8 5.53 -18.31 -10.71
N HIS A 9 6.64 -18.94 -10.35
CA HIS A 9 7.90 -18.85 -11.08
C HIS A 9 7.78 -19.42 -12.51
N ALA A 10 7.12 -20.58 -12.66
CA ALA A 10 6.84 -21.17 -13.96
C ALA A 10 5.92 -20.27 -14.81
N SER A 11 4.91 -19.67 -14.19
CA SER A 11 3.98 -18.76 -14.87
C SER A 11 4.68 -17.50 -15.36
N PHE A 12 5.57 -16.91 -14.56
CA PHE A 12 6.35 -15.73 -14.97
C PHE A 12 7.31 -16.06 -16.11
N LYS A 13 8.01 -17.19 -16.05
CA LYS A 13 8.90 -17.65 -17.14
C LYS A 13 8.14 -17.82 -18.46
N ASN A 14 6.94 -18.41 -18.41
CA ASN A 14 6.08 -18.54 -19.58
C ASN A 14 5.61 -17.17 -20.13
N PHE A 15 5.25 -16.25 -19.25
CA PHE A 15 4.89 -14.88 -19.61
C PHE A 15 6.04 -14.13 -20.28
N HIS A 16 7.24 -14.14 -19.68
CA HIS A 16 8.42 -13.50 -20.26
C HIS A 16 8.75 -14.09 -21.65
N ARG A 17 8.66 -15.42 -21.82
CA ARG A 17 8.80 -16.05 -23.14
C ARG A 17 7.78 -15.54 -24.16
N ALA A 18 6.53 -15.38 -23.77
CA ALA A 18 5.49 -14.85 -24.66
C ALA A 18 5.78 -13.38 -25.04
N LEU A 19 6.28 -12.57 -24.12
CA LEU A 19 6.72 -11.20 -24.41
C LEU A 19 7.90 -11.18 -25.38
N CYS A 20 8.95 -11.98 -25.13
CA CYS A 20 10.09 -12.08 -26.02
C CYS A 20 9.67 -12.45 -27.45
N ALA A 21 8.80 -13.47 -27.59
CA ALA A 21 8.28 -13.88 -28.89
C ALA A 21 7.48 -12.77 -29.59
N ARG A 22 6.69 -12.01 -28.85
CA ARG A 22 5.87 -10.91 -29.39
C ARG A 22 6.71 -9.74 -29.91
N PHE A 23 7.80 -9.42 -29.25
CA PHE A 23 8.65 -8.27 -29.58
C PHE A 23 9.93 -8.65 -30.34
N GLY A 24 10.14 -9.94 -30.64
CA GLY A 24 11.31 -10.44 -31.35
C GLY A 24 12.59 -10.46 -30.51
N TYR A 25 12.48 -10.48 -29.18
CA TYR A 25 13.62 -10.62 -28.28
C TYR A 25 14.04 -12.07 -28.11
N VAL A 26 15.33 -12.28 -27.84
CA VAL A 26 15.86 -13.59 -27.45
C VAL A 26 15.45 -13.86 -26.01
N HIS A 27 14.94 -15.05 -25.74
CA HIS A 27 14.66 -15.50 -24.38
C HIS A 27 15.91 -16.19 -23.81
N ASP A 28 16.56 -15.58 -22.82
CA ASP A 28 17.65 -16.18 -22.04
C ASP A 28 17.25 -16.35 -20.56
N GLU A 29 17.81 -17.37 -19.91
CA GLU A 29 17.56 -17.71 -18.50
C GLU A 29 17.96 -16.57 -17.55
N ARG A 30 19.00 -15.79 -17.91
CA ARG A 30 19.48 -14.67 -17.10
C ARG A 30 18.60 -13.43 -17.22
N ASP A 31 18.07 -13.18 -18.41
CA ASP A 31 17.27 -11.99 -18.70
C ASP A 31 15.94 -12.02 -17.94
N TRP A 32 15.24 -13.16 -17.94
CA TRP A 32 13.95 -13.25 -17.24
C TRP A 32 14.11 -13.18 -15.72
N GLN A 33 15.20 -13.70 -15.15
CA GLN A 33 15.48 -13.58 -13.71
C GLN A 33 15.72 -12.12 -13.32
N ARG A 34 16.48 -11.38 -14.12
CA ARG A 34 16.70 -9.94 -13.90
C ARG A 34 15.39 -9.16 -14.02
N ASP A 35 14.55 -9.48 -14.99
CA ASP A 35 13.27 -8.84 -15.19
C ASP A 35 12.29 -9.14 -14.05
N GLN A 36 12.33 -10.36 -13.49
CA GLN A 36 11.57 -10.72 -12.30
C GLN A 36 11.97 -9.85 -11.10
N VAL A 37 13.27 -9.74 -10.82
CA VAL A 37 13.78 -8.91 -9.72
C VAL A 37 13.40 -7.45 -9.93
N SER A 38 13.57 -6.93 -11.15
CA SER A 38 13.21 -5.55 -11.48
C SER A 38 11.71 -5.29 -11.28
N LEU A 39 10.86 -6.27 -11.61
CA LEU A 39 9.42 -6.16 -11.39
C LEU A 39 9.06 -6.22 -9.91
N GLU A 40 9.68 -7.12 -9.13
CA GLU A 40 9.49 -7.21 -7.68
C GLU A 40 9.88 -5.89 -7.00
N GLU A 41 11.04 -5.33 -7.35
CA GLU A 41 11.50 -4.02 -6.85
C GLU A 41 10.55 -2.88 -7.26
N HIS A 42 10.07 -2.88 -8.50
CA HIS A 42 9.12 -1.88 -8.97
C HIS A 42 7.80 -1.93 -8.20
N ILE A 43 7.24 -3.13 -8.01
CA ILE A 43 6.00 -3.33 -7.26
C ILE A 43 6.20 -2.93 -5.80
N ALA A 44 7.32 -3.31 -5.17
CA ALA A 44 7.65 -2.90 -3.81
C ALA A 44 7.70 -1.37 -3.69
N GLY A 45 8.37 -0.69 -4.63
CA GLY A 45 8.42 0.77 -4.68
C GLY A 45 7.04 1.42 -4.86
N GLN A 46 6.16 0.86 -5.69
CA GLN A 46 4.79 1.35 -5.83
C GLN A 46 3.97 1.17 -4.55
N VAL A 47 4.12 0.04 -3.87
CA VAL A 47 3.45 -0.22 -2.59
C VAL A 47 3.93 0.79 -1.53
N ASP A 48 5.23 1.07 -1.47
CA ASP A 48 5.77 2.06 -0.54
C ASP A 48 5.29 3.49 -0.84
N GLN A 49 5.18 3.85 -2.12
CA GLN A 49 4.57 5.12 -2.53
C GLN A 49 3.10 5.24 -2.10
N LEU A 50 2.32 4.18 -2.27
CA LEU A 50 0.92 4.14 -1.85
C LEU A 50 0.79 4.23 -0.33
N ARG A 51 1.66 3.54 0.41
CA ARG A 51 1.72 3.64 1.88
C ARG A 51 2.05 5.05 2.33
N GLN A 52 3.02 5.71 1.69
CA GLN A 52 3.35 7.10 2.01
C GLN A 52 2.18 8.03 1.71
N ALA A 53 1.54 7.90 0.55
CA ALA A 53 0.37 8.70 0.20
C ALA A 53 -0.78 8.52 1.19
N LEU A 54 -1.01 7.29 1.66
CA LEU A 54 -2.02 7.01 2.69
C LEU A 54 -1.65 7.64 4.04
N SER A 55 -0.37 7.58 4.43
CA SER A 55 0.13 8.23 5.65
C SER A 55 -0.04 9.75 5.62
N ASP A 56 0.29 10.38 4.48
CA ASP A 56 0.15 11.82 4.28
C ASP A 56 -1.34 12.22 4.31
N CYS A 57 -2.21 11.42 3.67
CA CYS A 57 -3.66 11.60 3.73
C CYS A 57 -4.20 11.53 5.16
N CYS A 58 -3.80 10.52 5.94
CA CYS A 58 -4.19 10.40 7.35
C CYS A 58 -3.76 11.63 8.15
N THR A 59 -2.54 12.11 7.94
CA THR A 59 -2.01 13.30 8.63
C THR A 59 -2.81 14.56 8.26
N SER A 60 -3.18 14.70 6.98
CA SER A 60 -4.05 15.81 6.53
C SER A 60 -5.43 15.75 7.18
N LEU A 61 -6.06 14.58 7.20
CA LEU A 61 -7.38 14.37 7.81
C LEU A 61 -7.35 14.68 9.31
N GLU A 62 -6.30 14.29 10.04
CA GLU A 62 -6.14 14.68 11.44
C GLU A 62 -6.06 16.20 11.62
N GLY A 63 -5.35 16.88 10.73
CA GLY A 63 -5.30 18.34 10.69
C GLY A 63 -6.67 18.97 10.47
N GLU A 64 -7.47 18.41 9.55
CA GLU A 64 -8.85 18.84 9.30
C GLU A 64 -9.75 18.61 10.52
N MET A 65 -9.59 17.47 11.23
CA MET A 65 -10.34 17.20 12.46
C MET A 65 -9.98 18.22 13.55
N LEU A 66 -8.70 18.53 13.74
CA LEU A 66 -8.29 19.58 14.68
C LEU A 66 -8.94 20.94 14.35
N GLN A 67 -9.07 21.28 13.07
CA GLN A 67 -9.75 22.51 12.65
C GLN A 67 -11.26 22.46 12.89
N LYS A 68 -11.92 21.35 12.54
CA LYS A 68 -13.36 21.12 12.73
C LYS A 68 -13.78 21.29 14.18
N TYR A 69 -12.96 20.81 15.12
CA TYR A 69 -13.24 20.89 16.55
C TYR A 69 -12.54 22.07 17.24
N HIS A 70 -12.10 23.08 16.48
CA HIS A 70 -11.47 24.31 16.98
C HIS A 70 -10.26 24.07 17.91
N GLY A 71 -9.56 22.96 17.72
CA GLY A 71 -8.45 22.54 18.59
C GLY A 71 -8.86 22.22 20.03
N GLN A 72 -10.16 22.04 20.30
CA GLN A 72 -10.62 21.62 21.63
C GLN A 72 -10.05 20.25 21.95
N LYS A 73 -9.57 20.10 23.18
CA LYS A 73 -9.13 18.80 23.66
C LYS A 73 -10.36 17.94 23.96
N PRO A 74 -10.27 16.61 23.79
CA PRO A 74 -11.41 15.73 23.97
C PRO A 74 -12.03 15.78 25.39
N GLU A 75 -11.25 16.14 26.42
CA GLU A 75 -11.70 16.37 27.80
C GLU A 75 -12.58 17.62 27.99
N ASP A 76 -12.46 18.61 27.12
CA ASP A 76 -13.17 19.90 27.20
C ASP A 76 -14.42 19.93 26.29
N MET A 77 -14.64 18.87 25.50
CA MET A 77 -15.75 18.78 24.56
C MET A 77 -17.08 18.46 25.28
N HIS A 78 -18.16 19.09 24.84
CA HIS A 78 -19.51 18.68 25.23
C HIS A 78 -19.76 17.21 24.83
N PRO A 79 -20.49 16.38 25.62
CA PRO A 79 -20.62 14.95 25.37
C PRO A 79 -21.05 14.56 23.94
N VAL A 80 -21.90 15.37 23.31
CA VAL A 80 -22.33 15.16 21.91
C VAL A 80 -21.18 15.39 20.93
N THR A 81 -20.49 16.53 21.05
CA THR A 81 -19.32 16.86 20.23
C THR A 81 -18.19 15.84 20.42
N ARG A 82 -18.01 15.36 21.64
CA ARG A 82 -17.03 14.32 21.95
C ARG A 82 -17.34 13.02 21.22
N ARG A 83 -18.60 12.59 21.22
CA ARG A 83 -19.03 11.39 20.51
C ARG A 83 -18.76 11.50 19.01
N ASP A 84 -19.04 12.66 18.42
CA ASP A 84 -18.77 12.88 16.99
C ASP A 84 -17.27 12.86 16.69
N TYR A 85 -16.45 13.49 17.55
CA TYR A 85 -14.99 13.43 17.45
C TYR A 85 -14.46 12.00 17.50
N ASP A 86 -14.92 11.19 18.45
CA ASP A 86 -14.47 9.80 18.60
C ASP A 86 -14.83 8.95 17.37
N LEU A 87 -15.99 9.20 16.73
CA LEU A 87 -16.40 8.50 15.51
C LEU A 87 -15.49 8.85 14.32
N ASP A 88 -15.21 10.14 14.12
CA ASP A 88 -14.34 10.61 13.04
C ASP A 88 -12.90 10.09 13.22
N MET A 89 -12.39 10.15 14.46
CA MET A 89 -11.04 9.65 14.77
C MET A 89 -10.94 8.12 14.64
N ALA A 90 -11.99 7.36 14.95
CA ALA A 90 -12.00 5.92 14.78
C ALA A 90 -11.81 5.49 13.31
N GLU A 91 -12.34 6.26 12.35
CA GLU A 91 -12.12 6.02 10.93
C GLU A 91 -10.64 6.22 10.54
N ILE A 92 -10.04 7.32 10.99
CA ILE A 92 -8.62 7.63 10.77
C ILE A 92 -7.72 6.56 11.41
N ASP A 93 -8.04 6.13 12.63
CA ASP A 93 -7.31 5.08 13.33
C ASP A 93 -7.37 3.74 12.58
N GLY A 94 -8.51 3.44 11.94
CA GLY A 94 -8.65 2.29 11.05
C GLY A 94 -7.66 2.32 9.89
N PHE A 95 -7.53 3.46 9.20
CA PHE A 95 -6.56 3.61 8.11
C PHE A 95 -5.11 3.51 8.60
N LYS A 96 -4.80 4.08 9.77
CA LYS A 96 -3.48 3.97 10.40
C LYS A 96 -3.12 2.54 10.80
N ALA A 97 -4.09 1.76 11.28
CA ALA A 97 -3.88 0.36 11.61
C ALA A 97 -3.50 -0.46 10.36
N LEU A 98 -4.19 -0.24 9.24
CA LEU A 98 -3.89 -0.91 7.96
C LEU A 98 -2.46 -0.62 7.46
N ILE A 99 -1.96 0.60 7.66
CA ILE A 99 -0.56 0.95 7.33
C ILE A 99 0.42 0.14 8.19
N LYS A 100 0.16 -0.01 9.50
CA LYS A 100 1.05 -0.73 10.43
C LYS A 100 1.05 -2.24 10.22
N GLU A 101 -0.11 -2.84 9.94
CA GLU A 101 -0.23 -4.29 9.73
C GLU A 101 0.45 -4.78 8.45
N THR A 102 0.74 -3.86 7.53
CA THR A 102 1.44 -4.17 6.27
C THR A 102 2.93 -3.86 6.31
N GLN A 103 3.51 -3.48 7.45
CA GLN A 103 4.96 -3.28 7.68
C GLN A 103 5.61 -4.52 8.29
#